data_AF-A0A9D5IJX8-F1
#
_entry.id   AF-A0A9D5IJX8-F1
#
_cell.length_a   1.000
_cell.length_b   1.000
_cell.length_c   1.000
_cell.angle_alpha   90.00
_cell.angle_beta   90.00
_cell.angle_gamma   90.00
#
_symmetry.space_group_name_H-M   'P 1'
#
loop_
_entity.id
_entity.type
_entity.pdbx_description
1 polymer ?
#
loop_
_entity_poly.entity_id
_entity_poly.type
_entity_poly.pdbx_seq_one_letter_code
_entity_poly.pdbx_strand_id
1 'polypeptide(L)'
;MTTKPRFQFYSERVFARASRPIPERLRKDKSESHTWTARDIVAEINRDAGHCAHVGSEVQPPVPIYGYPPERLHEYIDALETLASRQVETYTRKGKQHTRAMKTTTPILLAAVASYPEPTMEDTAERRRWIELVVDFAKSRWAKRLSSIVLHLDEGFAHLHILCQNGGAPVASMHMGHAAAAAEPVKSLRGEAYRRGCSAALDHFHASVSAHMGWARISPAPRPRLGRAKAIRERQAEIEAMEADLKARAQRVALAEADLQAKAAKVNASWRVLGESAERLNLLRDAIRDQGALEARMRALQDDDSNPLL
;
A
#
# COMPACT_ATOMS: atom_id res chain seq x y z
N MET A 1 -10.01 -10.23 -17.20
CA MET A 1 -9.41 -10.10 -15.86
C MET A 1 -10.35 -9.25 -15.02
N THR A 2 -11.09 -9.85 -14.10
CA THR A 2 -11.96 -9.13 -13.16
C THR A 2 -11.08 -8.42 -12.13
N THR A 3 -10.77 -7.15 -12.40
CA THR A 3 -10.06 -6.29 -11.44
C THR A 3 -10.90 -6.21 -10.17
N LYS A 4 -10.34 -6.70 -9.05
CA LYS A 4 -10.98 -6.59 -7.73
C LYS A 4 -11.38 -5.12 -7.49
N PRO A 5 -12.51 -4.84 -6.83
CA PRO A 5 -12.90 -3.46 -6.53
C PRO A 5 -11.80 -2.79 -5.71
N ARG A 6 -11.20 -1.72 -6.24
CA ARG A 6 -10.24 -0.88 -5.53
C ARG A 6 -11.00 0.03 -4.57
N PHE A 7 -10.44 0.26 -3.38
CA PHE A 7 -10.99 1.18 -2.39
C PHE A 7 -9.94 2.19 -2.00
N GLN A 8 -10.34 3.45 -1.89
CA GLN A 8 -9.46 4.54 -1.49
C GLN A 8 -9.59 4.87 -0.01
N PHE A 9 -8.46 4.90 0.69
CA PHE A 9 -8.39 5.41 2.04
C PHE A 9 -8.42 6.94 2.07
N TYR A 10 -9.29 7.50 2.90
CA TYR A 10 -9.33 8.91 3.23
C TYR A 10 -9.61 9.10 4.72
N SER A 11 -8.96 10.07 5.35
CA SER A 11 -9.26 10.44 6.73
C SER A 11 -8.96 11.89 7.02
N GLU A 12 -9.68 12.47 7.98
CA GLU A 12 -9.46 13.83 8.48
C GLU A 12 -9.23 13.81 9.97
N ARG A 13 -8.39 14.74 10.45
CA ARG A 13 -8.15 14.99 11.87
C ARG A 13 -7.87 16.46 12.12
N VAL A 14 -8.02 16.86 13.38
CA VAL A 14 -7.74 18.22 13.84
C VAL A 14 -6.67 18.21 14.92
N PHE A 15 -5.80 19.22 14.91
CA PHE A 15 -4.59 19.30 15.73
C PHE A 15 -4.48 20.66 16.40
N ALA A 16 -4.00 20.67 17.64
CA ALA A 16 -3.84 21.86 18.48
C ALA A 16 -2.36 22.22 18.67
N ARG A 17 -2.10 23.38 19.29
CA ARG A 17 -0.73 23.87 19.55
C ARG A 17 -0.03 23.09 20.64
N ALA A 18 -0.79 22.73 21.68
CA ALA A 18 -0.28 21.93 22.79
C ALA A 18 -0.92 20.55 22.78
N SER A 19 -0.10 19.55 23.09
CA SER A 19 -0.54 18.19 23.30
C SER A 19 -1.39 18.09 24.57
N ARG A 20 -2.26 17.09 24.61
CA ARG A 20 -2.94 16.67 25.84
C ARG A 20 -2.39 15.31 26.27
N PRO A 21 -2.18 15.08 27.57
CA PRO A 21 -1.91 13.75 28.05
C PRO A 21 -3.11 12.84 27.71
N ILE A 22 -2.82 11.67 27.16
CA ILE A 22 -3.84 10.66 26.89
C ILE A 22 -3.99 9.85 28.19
N PRO A 23 -5.18 9.80 28.80
CA PRO A 23 -5.43 8.97 29.98
C PRO A 23 -5.07 7.51 29.69
N GLU A 24 -4.44 6.82 30.64
CA GLU A 24 -3.93 5.45 30.45
C GLU A 24 -5.01 4.50 29.92
N ARG A 25 -6.24 4.58 30.46
CA ARG A 25 -7.41 3.80 30.00
C ARG A 25 -7.83 4.03 28.54
N LEU A 26 -7.37 5.11 27.91
CA LEU A 26 -7.66 5.47 26.51
C LEU A 26 -6.46 5.23 25.60
N ARG A 27 -5.28 4.91 26.15
CA ARG A 27 -4.08 4.63 25.38
C ARG A 27 -4.25 3.31 24.64
N LYS A 28 -3.94 3.31 23.35
CA LYS A 28 -3.88 2.07 22.55
C LYS A 28 -2.54 1.37 22.69
N ASP A 29 -1.50 2.14 23.03
CA ASP A 29 -0.16 1.69 23.36
C ASP A 29 0.38 2.51 24.54
N LYS A 30 1.23 1.91 25.38
CA LYS A 30 1.92 2.62 26.47
C LYS A 30 2.75 3.81 25.97
N SER A 31 3.23 3.76 24.72
CA SER A 31 3.99 4.84 24.08
C SER A 31 3.14 6.04 23.65
N GLU A 32 1.80 5.90 23.52
CA GLU A 32 0.89 6.99 23.17
C GLU A 32 0.53 7.82 24.42
N SER A 33 1.53 8.44 25.05
CA SER A 33 1.32 9.24 26.27
C SER A 33 0.71 10.62 25.98
N HIS A 34 0.87 11.13 24.76
CA HIS A 34 0.44 12.47 24.36
C HIS A 34 -0.23 12.47 22.98
N THR A 35 -1.14 13.44 22.75
CA THR A 35 -1.73 13.69 21.43
C THR A 35 -0.76 14.48 20.55
N TRP A 36 -0.73 14.15 19.26
CA TRP A 36 0.00 14.92 18.25
C TRP A 36 -0.49 16.37 18.17
N THR A 37 0.45 17.28 18.01
CA THR A 37 0.23 18.72 17.83
C THR A 37 0.18 19.08 16.33
N ALA A 38 -0.21 20.31 16.04
CA ALA A 38 -0.19 20.84 14.68
C ALA A 38 1.25 20.90 14.13
N ARG A 39 2.24 21.14 14.99
CA ARG A 39 3.66 21.13 14.66
C ARG A 39 4.18 19.72 14.38
N ASP A 40 3.78 18.74 15.18
CA ASP A 40 4.20 17.33 14.98
C ASP A 40 3.76 16.81 13.61
N ILE A 41 2.56 17.22 13.15
CA ILE A 41 2.05 16.85 11.82
C ILE A 41 2.84 17.53 10.70
N VAL A 42 3.22 18.80 10.86
CA VAL A 42 4.09 19.47 9.89
C VAL A 42 5.46 18.79 9.84
N ALA A 43 6.02 18.42 10.99
CA ALA A 43 7.28 17.70 11.09
C ALA A 43 7.20 16.31 10.42
N GLU A 44 6.09 15.58 10.56
CA GLU A 44 5.85 14.30 9.86
C GLU A 44 5.77 14.48 8.33
N ILE A 45 5.13 15.55 7.87
CA ILE A 45 5.03 15.90 6.43
C ILE A 45 6.40 16.26 5.87
N ASN A 46 7.22 16.97 6.64
CA ASN A 46 8.55 17.38 6.22
C ASN A 46 9.62 16.30 6.36
N ARG A 47 9.26 15.12 6.89
CA ARG A 47 10.19 14.03 7.20
C ARG A 47 11.27 14.44 8.21
N ASP A 48 10.90 15.26 9.19
CA ASP A 48 11.81 15.65 10.26
C ASP A 48 12.25 14.44 11.08
N ALA A 49 13.51 14.50 11.54
CA ALA A 49 14.07 13.47 12.41
C ALA A 49 13.15 13.24 13.62
N GLY A 50 12.85 11.96 13.90
CA GLY A 50 11.97 11.54 14.99
C GLY A 50 10.46 11.60 14.69
N HIS A 51 10.03 12.19 13.57
CA HIS A 51 8.61 12.33 13.20
C HIS A 51 8.19 11.44 12.02
N CYS A 52 9.13 10.68 11.45
CA CYS A 52 8.91 9.76 10.33
C CYS A 52 9.42 8.34 10.60
N ALA A 53 9.41 7.88 11.86
CA ALA A 53 9.99 6.59 12.26
C ALA A 53 9.35 5.34 11.61
N HIS A 54 8.20 5.49 10.94
CA HIS A 54 7.58 4.41 10.16
C HIS A 54 7.98 4.37 8.69
N VAL A 55 8.66 5.41 8.21
CA VAL A 55 9.27 5.41 6.89
C VAL A 55 10.48 4.46 6.95
N GLY A 56 10.72 3.72 5.87
CA GLY A 56 11.83 2.80 5.79
C GLY A 56 13.19 3.49 5.88
N SER A 57 14.26 2.73 5.63
CA SER A 57 15.64 3.25 5.64
C SER A 57 15.90 4.34 4.60
N GLU A 58 15.09 4.42 3.54
CA GLU A 58 15.22 5.38 2.44
C GLU A 58 14.09 6.41 2.50
N VAL A 59 14.27 7.44 3.32
CA VAL A 59 13.38 8.59 3.39
C VAL A 59 13.53 9.41 2.10
N GLN A 60 12.42 9.68 1.41
CA GLN A 60 12.43 10.55 0.23
C GLN A 60 11.91 11.94 0.58
N PRO A 61 12.38 12.99 -0.12
CA PRO A 61 11.86 14.33 0.09
C PRO A 61 10.36 14.40 -0.28
N PRO A 62 9.55 15.09 0.53
CA PRO A 62 8.14 15.32 0.21
C PRO A 62 7.99 16.14 -1.09
N VAL A 63 6.96 15.82 -1.88
CA VAL A 63 6.71 16.47 -3.18
C VAL A 63 5.61 17.53 -3.03
N PRO A 64 5.86 18.81 -3.35
CA PRO A 64 4.84 19.85 -3.30
C PRO A 64 3.80 19.67 -4.42
N ILE A 65 2.52 19.70 -4.07
CA ILE A 65 1.40 19.61 -5.03
C ILE A 65 0.62 20.92 -5.11
N TYR A 66 0.38 21.58 -3.98
CA TYR A 66 -0.36 22.85 -3.93
C TYR A 66 0.02 23.67 -2.69
N GLY A 67 -0.03 25.00 -2.80
CA GLY A 67 0.07 25.91 -1.67
C GLY A 67 1.49 26.05 -1.11
N TYR A 68 1.63 26.10 0.21
CA TYR A 68 2.94 26.19 0.86
C TYR A 68 3.79 24.94 0.54
N PRO A 69 5.03 25.10 0.04
CA PRO A 69 5.91 23.96 -0.19
C PRO A 69 6.51 23.45 1.13
N PRO A 70 6.97 22.18 1.19
CA PRO A 70 7.49 21.55 2.42
C PRO A 70 8.50 22.40 3.19
N GLU A 71 9.47 23.00 2.48
CA GLU A 71 10.54 23.81 3.06
C GLU A 71 10.03 25.06 3.82
N ARG A 72 8.77 25.47 3.58
CA ARG A 72 8.13 26.60 4.26
C ARG A 72 7.04 26.19 5.25
N LEU A 73 6.79 24.90 5.43
CA LEU A 73 5.71 24.46 6.32
C LEU A 73 5.99 24.79 7.81
N HIS A 74 7.25 24.86 8.22
CA HIS A 74 7.61 25.33 9.57
C HIS A 74 7.27 26.81 9.78
N GLU A 75 7.64 27.68 8.82
CA GLU A 75 7.27 29.10 8.85
C GLU A 75 5.74 29.27 8.89
N TYR A 76 5.04 28.46 8.09
CA TYR A 76 3.59 28.44 8.04
C TYR A 76 2.97 28.09 9.40
N ILE A 77 3.44 27.04 10.07
CA ILE A 77 2.88 26.66 11.37
C ILE A 77 3.22 27.70 12.44
N ASP A 78 4.41 28.28 12.44
CA ASP A 78 4.80 29.36 13.36
C ASP A 78 3.87 30.57 13.23
N ALA A 79 3.58 30.98 12.00
CA ALA A 79 2.64 32.06 11.72
C ALA A 79 1.22 31.71 12.19
N LEU A 80 0.75 30.49 11.95
CA LEU A 80 -0.57 30.04 12.36
C LEU A 80 -0.71 29.99 13.89
N GLU A 81 0.32 29.52 14.60
CA GLU A 81 0.34 29.48 16.06
C GLU A 81 0.34 30.88 16.68
N THR A 82 1.01 31.84 16.02
CA THR A 82 1.00 33.26 16.38
C THR A 82 -0.38 33.89 16.17
N LEU A 83 -1.06 33.59 15.07
CA LEU A 83 -2.44 34.05 14.86
C LEU A 83 -3.38 33.45 15.92
N ALA A 84 -3.22 32.16 16.21
CA ALA A 84 -4.00 31.46 17.23
C ALA A 84 -3.75 31.99 18.66
N SER A 85 -2.55 32.47 18.99
CA SER A 85 -2.26 33.02 20.32
C SER A 85 -3.00 34.31 20.61
N ARG A 86 -3.36 35.05 19.56
CA ARG A 86 -4.12 36.30 19.61
C ARG A 86 -5.63 36.09 19.67
N GLN A 87 -6.10 34.85 19.49
CA GLN A 87 -7.54 34.54 19.53
C GLN A 87 -8.08 34.56 20.95
N VAL A 88 -9.32 35.03 21.07
CA VAL A 88 -10.06 35.12 22.33
C VAL A 88 -11.34 34.29 22.22
N GLU A 89 -11.57 33.44 23.21
CA GLU A 89 -12.80 32.68 23.37
C GLU A 89 -13.79 33.45 24.25
N THR A 90 -15.03 33.53 23.80
CA THR A 90 -16.13 34.09 24.59
C THR A 90 -16.94 32.98 25.23
N TYR A 91 -17.30 33.14 26.51
CA TYR A 91 -18.11 32.17 27.24
C TYR A 91 -19.06 32.87 28.21
N THR A 92 -20.19 32.22 28.51
CA THR A 92 -21.17 32.74 29.47
C THR A 92 -20.97 32.07 30.83
N ARG A 93 -20.92 32.88 31.89
CA ARG A 93 -20.89 32.42 33.28
C ARG A 93 -21.87 33.26 34.09
N LYS A 94 -22.81 32.62 34.80
CA LYS A 94 -23.85 33.31 35.59
C LYS A 94 -24.62 34.39 34.78
N GLY A 95 -24.96 34.07 33.52
CA GLY A 95 -25.70 34.99 32.63
C GLY A 95 -24.89 36.18 32.09
N LYS A 96 -23.62 36.33 32.46
CA LYS A 96 -22.72 37.37 31.95
C LYS A 96 -21.74 36.80 30.93
N GLN A 97 -21.44 37.57 29.91
CA GLN A 97 -20.46 37.23 28.88
C GLN A 97 -19.06 37.58 29.38
N HIS A 98 -18.13 36.66 29.20
CA HIS A 98 -16.73 36.79 29.59
C HIS A 98 -15.84 36.37 28.41
N THR A 99 -14.63 36.92 28.38
CA THR A 99 -13.61 36.60 27.39
C THR A 99 -12.39 36.00 28.06
N ARG A 100 -11.70 35.09 27.37
CA ARG A 100 -10.40 34.55 27.78
C ARG A 100 -9.55 34.24 26.55
N ALA A 101 -8.24 34.14 26.70
CA ALA A 101 -7.38 33.63 25.62
C ALA A 101 -7.83 32.23 25.17
N MET A 102 -7.79 31.98 23.86
CA MET A 102 -8.07 30.66 23.30
C MET A 102 -7.10 29.64 23.85
N LYS A 103 -7.61 28.49 24.31
CA LYS A 103 -6.75 27.46 24.90
C LYS A 103 -5.72 26.96 23.88
N THR A 104 -4.50 26.70 24.32
CA THR A 104 -3.45 26.09 23.48
C THR A 104 -3.83 24.71 22.94
N THR A 105 -4.75 24.03 23.62
CA THR A 105 -5.29 22.73 23.22
C THR A 105 -6.55 22.82 22.35
N THR A 106 -6.97 24.01 21.94
CA THR A 106 -8.02 24.20 20.93
C THR A 106 -7.42 23.90 19.55
N PRO A 107 -8.04 23.04 18.72
CA PRO A 107 -7.49 22.69 17.41
C PRO A 107 -7.47 23.88 16.45
N ILE A 108 -6.33 24.09 15.79
CA ILE A 108 -6.06 25.20 14.85
C ILE A 108 -5.71 24.73 13.43
N LEU A 109 -5.40 23.45 13.26
CA LEU A 109 -5.03 22.84 11.99
C LEU A 109 -5.91 21.62 11.73
N LEU A 110 -6.49 21.53 10.55
CA LEU A 110 -7.12 20.31 10.04
C LEU A 110 -6.12 19.68 9.07
N ALA A 111 -5.82 18.40 9.24
CA ALA A 111 -5.07 17.63 8.26
C ALA A 111 -5.92 16.47 7.75
N ALA A 112 -5.90 16.27 6.43
CA ALA A 112 -6.49 15.09 5.80
C ALA A 112 -5.41 14.28 5.08
N VAL A 113 -5.62 12.97 5.02
CA VAL A 113 -4.75 12.04 4.29
C VAL A 113 -5.61 11.30 3.27
N ALA A 114 -5.19 11.32 2.00
CA ALA A 114 -5.76 10.52 0.93
C ALA A 114 -4.69 9.60 0.37
N SER A 115 -4.90 8.28 0.40
CA SER A 115 -3.91 7.31 -0.10
C SER A 115 -4.33 6.74 -1.44
N TYR A 116 -3.38 6.67 -2.36
CA TYR A 116 -3.55 5.95 -3.62
C TYR A 116 -3.75 4.45 -3.32
N PRO A 117 -4.69 3.76 -3.99
CA PRO A 117 -5.07 2.40 -3.60
C PRO A 117 -4.06 1.32 -4.01
N GLU A 118 -3.05 1.65 -4.83
CA GLU A 118 -2.04 0.69 -5.28
C GLU A 118 -0.71 0.92 -4.57
N PRO A 119 -0.01 -0.15 -4.18
CA PRO A 119 1.30 -0.08 -3.55
C PRO A 119 2.40 0.17 -4.59
N THR A 120 2.25 1.24 -5.38
CA THR A 120 3.23 1.67 -6.39
C THR A 120 3.56 3.15 -6.22
N MET A 121 4.84 3.45 -6.44
CA MET A 121 5.40 4.80 -6.45
C MET A 121 5.69 5.29 -7.87
N GLU A 122 5.31 4.51 -8.88
CA GLU A 122 5.47 4.86 -10.29
C GLU A 122 4.54 6.00 -10.71
N ASP A 123 5.09 6.89 -11.53
CA ASP A 123 4.34 8.01 -12.07
C ASP A 123 3.49 7.65 -13.27
N THR A 124 2.27 7.21 -12.97
CA THR A 124 1.29 6.79 -13.98
C THR A 124 0.27 7.90 -14.27
N ALA A 125 -0.31 7.88 -15.47
CA ALA A 125 -1.39 8.80 -15.84
C ALA A 125 -2.61 8.67 -14.90
N GLU A 126 -2.92 7.46 -14.43
CA GLU A 126 -4.00 7.23 -13.46
C GLU A 126 -3.70 7.94 -12.12
N ARG A 127 -2.47 7.85 -11.61
CA ARG A 127 -2.07 8.53 -10.37
C ARG A 127 -2.10 10.05 -10.51
N ARG A 128 -1.62 10.60 -11.62
CA ARG A 128 -1.69 12.05 -11.89
C ARG A 128 -3.14 12.53 -11.92
N ARG A 129 -4.03 11.83 -12.62
CA ARG A 129 -5.47 12.10 -12.64
C ARG A 129 -6.09 12.02 -11.24
N TRP A 130 -5.70 11.04 -10.43
CA TRP A 130 -6.14 10.94 -9.05
C TRP A 130 -5.72 12.16 -8.22
N ILE A 131 -4.46 12.60 -8.34
CA ILE A 131 -3.95 13.79 -7.64
C ILE A 131 -4.78 15.02 -8.02
N GLU A 132 -5.06 15.23 -9.31
CA GLU A 132 -5.89 16.34 -9.80
C GLU A 132 -7.28 16.33 -9.15
N LEU A 133 -7.97 15.19 -9.12
CA LEU A 133 -9.28 15.06 -8.49
C LEU A 133 -9.24 15.37 -6.97
N VAL A 134 -8.18 14.94 -6.27
CA VAL A 134 -8.00 15.27 -4.84
C VAL A 134 -7.75 16.76 -4.62
N VAL A 135 -6.95 17.39 -5.47
CA VAL A 135 -6.68 18.83 -5.43
C VAL A 135 -7.96 19.61 -5.66
N ASP A 136 -8.76 19.24 -6.66
CA ASP A 136 -10.03 19.89 -6.98
C ASP A 136 -11.06 19.72 -5.86
N PHE A 137 -11.17 18.51 -5.31
CA PHE A 137 -11.97 18.26 -4.11
C PHE A 137 -11.56 19.16 -2.96
N ALA A 138 -10.26 19.24 -2.66
CA ALA A 138 -9.75 20.03 -1.54
C ALA A 138 -10.00 21.54 -1.75
N LYS A 139 -9.77 22.04 -2.97
CA LYS A 139 -10.06 23.43 -3.36
C LYS A 139 -11.54 23.75 -3.24
N SER A 140 -12.42 22.88 -3.73
CA SER A 140 -13.87 23.04 -3.63
C SER A 140 -14.33 23.05 -2.18
N ARG A 141 -13.85 22.10 -1.38
CA ARG A 141 -14.33 21.89 -0.01
C ARG A 141 -13.87 22.94 0.98
N TRP A 142 -12.61 23.37 0.90
CA TRP A 142 -12.02 24.28 1.89
C TRP A 142 -11.69 25.66 1.33
N ALA A 143 -11.65 25.83 0.01
CA ALA A 143 -11.41 27.11 -0.66
C ALA A 143 -10.21 27.85 -0.04
N LYS A 144 -10.41 29.08 0.44
CA LYS A 144 -9.37 29.92 1.06
C LYS A 144 -8.76 29.34 2.35
N ARG A 145 -9.35 28.28 2.91
CA ARG A 145 -8.86 27.58 4.10
C ARG A 145 -7.84 26.49 3.77
N LEU A 146 -7.71 26.09 2.50
CA LEU A 146 -6.69 25.14 2.05
C LEU A 146 -5.31 25.81 2.03
N SER A 147 -4.36 25.27 2.79
CA SER A 147 -3.01 25.82 2.93
C SER A 147 -1.98 25.13 2.06
N SER A 148 -1.96 23.79 2.06
CA SER A 148 -0.93 23.02 1.38
C SER A 148 -1.43 21.61 1.06
N ILE A 149 -0.93 21.04 -0.04
CA ILE A 149 -1.04 19.63 -0.37
C ILE A 149 0.36 19.12 -0.70
N VAL A 150 0.76 18.04 -0.03
CA VAL A 150 2.09 17.43 -0.15
C VAL A 150 1.92 15.93 -0.41
N LEU A 151 2.68 15.40 -1.37
CA LEU A 151 2.70 13.99 -1.75
C LEU A 151 3.93 13.30 -1.14
N HIS A 152 3.70 12.13 -0.53
CA HIS A 152 4.75 11.21 -0.10
C HIS A 152 4.80 9.97 -1.01
N LEU A 153 6.02 9.51 -1.29
CA LEU A 153 6.33 8.41 -2.21
C LEU A 153 7.27 7.35 -1.58
N ASP A 154 7.47 7.39 -0.28
CA ASP A 154 8.45 6.60 0.49
C ASP A 154 7.79 5.67 1.53
N GLU A 155 6.49 5.42 1.41
CA GLU A 155 5.75 4.49 2.28
C GLU A 155 5.17 3.31 1.49
N GLY A 156 4.29 2.50 2.09
CA GLY A 156 3.68 1.37 1.35
C GLY A 156 2.73 1.79 0.23
N PHE A 157 2.21 3.02 0.29
CA PHE A 157 1.27 3.59 -0.68
C PHE A 157 1.55 5.08 -0.83
N ALA A 158 1.53 5.58 -2.07
CA ALA A 158 1.59 7.01 -2.32
C ALA A 158 0.41 7.71 -1.63
N HIS A 159 0.65 8.81 -0.93
CA HIS A 159 -0.43 9.49 -0.21
C HIS A 159 -0.22 11.00 -0.13
N LEU A 160 -1.34 11.72 -0.11
CA LEU A 160 -1.40 13.17 -0.03
C LEU A 160 -1.75 13.60 1.39
N HIS A 161 -0.92 14.44 1.98
CA HIS A 161 -1.28 15.24 3.14
C HIS A 161 -1.92 16.55 2.66
N ILE A 162 -3.08 16.88 3.22
CA ILE A 162 -3.84 18.09 2.91
C ILE A 162 -3.98 18.91 4.18
N LEU A 163 -3.42 20.11 4.21
CA LEU A 163 -3.43 21.00 5.37
C LEU A 163 -4.43 22.13 5.18
N CYS A 164 -5.29 22.34 6.18
CA CYS A 164 -6.30 23.40 6.20
C CYS A 164 -6.33 24.15 7.53
N GLN A 165 -6.67 25.44 7.48
CA GLN A 165 -6.65 26.35 8.64
C GLN A 165 -7.81 27.37 8.61
N ASN A 166 -8.03 28.08 9.71
CA ASN A 166 -9.12 29.07 9.82
C ASN A 166 -8.68 30.41 10.45
N GLY A 167 -7.60 31.01 9.95
CA GLY A 167 -7.05 32.28 10.40
C GLY A 167 -6.57 32.28 11.86
N GLY A 168 -6.10 31.13 12.33
CA GLY A 168 -5.79 30.89 13.75
C GLY A 168 -7.01 30.62 14.63
N ALA A 169 -8.23 30.81 14.13
CA ALA A 169 -9.46 30.44 14.84
C ALA A 169 -9.65 28.90 14.86
N PRO A 170 -10.55 28.38 15.72
CA PRO A 170 -10.78 26.95 15.82
C PRO A 170 -11.19 26.32 14.49
N VAL A 171 -10.62 25.16 14.17
CA VAL A 171 -10.94 24.40 12.94
C VAL A 171 -11.91 23.24 13.15
N ALA A 172 -12.34 22.98 14.39
CA ALA A 172 -13.17 21.82 14.69
C ALA A 172 -14.46 21.78 13.84
N SER A 173 -15.07 22.93 13.55
CA SER A 173 -16.26 23.02 12.69
C SER A 173 -16.00 22.73 11.21
N MET A 174 -14.75 22.72 10.75
CA MET A 174 -14.39 22.33 9.38
C MET A 174 -14.40 20.80 9.20
N HIS A 175 -14.24 20.06 10.29
CA HIS A 175 -14.30 18.60 10.29
C HIS A 175 -15.77 18.15 10.46
N MET A 176 -16.34 17.48 9.46
CA MET A 176 -17.78 17.18 9.41
C MET A 176 -18.29 16.40 10.64
N GLY A 177 -17.50 15.46 11.16
CA GLY A 177 -17.84 14.76 12.42
C GLY A 177 -17.96 15.70 13.63
N HIS A 178 -17.02 16.63 13.80
CA HIS A 178 -17.05 17.57 14.92
C HIS A 178 -18.17 18.61 14.74
N ALA A 179 -18.40 19.07 13.51
CA ALA A 179 -19.52 19.95 13.19
C ALA A 179 -20.88 19.29 13.53
N ALA A 180 -21.09 18.05 13.09
CA ALA A 180 -22.31 17.29 13.38
C ALA A 180 -22.51 17.07 14.88
N ALA A 181 -21.45 16.72 15.61
CA ALA A 181 -21.53 16.54 17.06
C ALA A 181 -21.80 17.84 17.83
N ALA A 182 -21.35 18.98 17.32
CA ALA A 182 -21.60 20.29 17.91
C ALA A 182 -23.04 20.77 17.67
N ALA A 183 -23.61 20.44 16.50
CA ALA A 183 -24.99 20.75 16.15
C ALA A 183 -26.02 19.87 16.89
N GLU A 184 -25.58 18.75 17.47
CA GLU A 184 -26.45 17.81 18.19
C GLU A 184 -26.77 18.31 19.62
N PRO A 185 -28.03 18.70 19.90
CA PRO A 185 -28.43 19.22 21.20
C PRO A 185 -28.35 18.14 22.30
N VAL A 186 -28.65 16.88 21.97
CA VAL A 186 -28.70 15.80 22.95
C VAL A 186 -27.30 15.24 23.20
N LYS A 187 -26.74 15.52 24.37
CA LYS A 187 -25.36 15.16 24.74
C LYS A 187 -25.02 13.67 24.51
N SER A 188 -25.95 12.75 24.81
CA SER A 188 -25.76 11.32 24.62
C SER A 188 -25.69 10.89 23.15
N LEU A 189 -26.33 11.64 22.24
CA LEU A 189 -26.36 11.35 20.80
C LEU A 189 -25.18 11.95 20.03
N ARG A 190 -24.40 12.85 20.64
CA ARG A 190 -23.26 13.51 19.98
C ARG A 190 -22.22 12.54 19.41
N GLY A 191 -22.01 11.40 20.07
CA GLY A 191 -21.09 10.37 19.58
C GLY A 191 -21.60 9.71 18.30
N GLU A 192 -22.91 9.51 18.18
CA GLU A 192 -23.53 9.01 16.96
C GLU A 192 -23.50 10.06 15.84
N ALA A 193 -23.86 11.30 16.15
CA ALA A 193 -23.77 12.42 15.22
C ALA A 193 -22.34 12.60 14.67
N TYR A 194 -21.32 12.44 15.52
CA TYR A 194 -19.92 12.45 15.09
C TYR A 194 -19.64 11.37 14.03
N ARG A 195 -20.06 10.12 14.29
CA ARG A 195 -19.87 9.01 13.33
C ARG A 195 -20.61 9.24 12.02
N ARG A 196 -21.84 9.76 12.06
CA ARG A 196 -22.60 10.13 10.86
C ARG A 196 -21.88 11.21 10.05
N GLY A 197 -21.36 12.25 10.71
CA GLY A 197 -20.58 13.30 10.06
C GLY A 197 -19.28 12.79 9.43
N CYS A 198 -18.57 11.87 10.09
CA CYS A 198 -17.40 11.21 9.49
C CYS A 198 -17.78 10.35 8.27
N SER A 199 -18.89 9.62 8.36
CA SER A 199 -19.41 8.82 7.24
C SER A 199 -19.75 9.69 6.03
N ALA A 200 -20.38 10.85 6.28
CA ALA A 200 -20.72 11.83 5.26
C ALA A 200 -19.48 12.49 4.63
N ALA A 201 -18.39 12.68 5.38
CA ALA A 201 -17.12 13.12 4.81
C ALA A 201 -16.52 12.10 3.84
N LEU A 202 -16.58 10.80 4.19
CA LEU A 202 -16.18 9.72 3.29
C LEU A 202 -17.07 9.63 2.05
N ASP A 203 -18.39 9.83 2.20
CA ASP A 203 -19.33 9.92 1.08
C ASP A 203 -18.96 11.03 0.12
N HIS A 204 -18.72 12.23 0.66
CA HIS A 204 -18.37 13.39 -0.15
C HIS A 204 -17.05 13.20 -0.89
N PHE A 205 -16.04 12.64 -0.21
CA PHE A 205 -14.76 12.29 -0.83
C PHE A 205 -14.94 11.23 -1.93
N HIS A 206 -15.72 10.17 -1.68
CA HIS A 206 -16.00 9.13 -2.65
C HIS A 206 -16.69 9.68 -3.90
N ALA A 207 -17.75 10.47 -3.73
CA ALA A 207 -18.48 11.08 -4.83
C ALA A 207 -17.61 12.03 -5.67
N SER A 208 -16.64 12.71 -5.04
CA SER A 208 -15.79 13.70 -5.72
C SER A 208 -14.54 13.09 -6.36
N VAL A 209 -14.00 12.01 -5.81
CA VAL A 209 -12.70 11.45 -6.23
C VAL A 209 -12.85 10.00 -6.66
N SER A 210 -13.10 9.10 -5.71
CA SER A 210 -13.06 7.66 -5.92
C SER A 210 -14.03 7.19 -7.01
N ALA A 211 -15.26 7.72 -7.04
CA ALA A 211 -16.26 7.35 -8.03
C ALA A 211 -15.81 7.69 -9.47
N HIS A 212 -15.14 8.84 -9.66
CA HIS A 212 -14.59 9.24 -10.96
C HIS A 212 -13.42 8.37 -11.42
N MET A 213 -12.81 7.61 -10.50
CA MET A 213 -11.76 6.62 -10.77
C MET A 213 -12.33 5.19 -10.88
N GLY A 214 -13.65 4.99 -10.73
CA GLY A 214 -14.26 3.67 -10.70
C GLY A 214 -13.95 2.88 -9.43
N TRP A 215 -13.55 3.56 -8.34
CA TRP A 215 -13.21 2.94 -7.06
C TRP A 215 -14.40 2.93 -6.11
N ALA A 216 -14.47 1.88 -5.29
CA ALA A 216 -15.51 1.67 -4.31
C ALA A 216 -15.35 2.61 -3.10
N ARG A 217 -16.49 2.94 -2.47
CA ARG A 217 -16.56 3.66 -1.20
C ARG A 217 -16.15 2.79 -0.01
N ILE A 218 -16.43 1.50 -0.08
CA ILE A 218 -16.23 0.57 1.02
C ILE A 218 -15.29 -0.53 0.52
N SER A 219 -14.28 -0.86 1.32
CA SER A 219 -13.42 -2.01 1.05
C SER A 219 -14.25 -3.28 0.90
N PRO A 220 -13.94 -4.17 -0.06
CA PRO A 220 -14.58 -5.49 -0.17
C PRO A 220 -14.48 -6.34 1.10
N ALA A 221 -13.45 -6.09 1.92
CA ALA A 221 -13.24 -6.71 3.22
C ALA A 221 -13.04 -5.60 4.27
N PRO A 222 -14.13 -4.99 4.78
CA PRO A 222 -14.04 -3.91 5.76
C PRO A 222 -13.51 -4.47 7.08
N ARG A 223 -12.34 -3.98 7.50
CA ARG A 223 -11.74 -4.36 8.79
C ARG A 223 -12.09 -3.34 9.87
N PRO A 224 -12.32 -3.76 11.12
CA PRO A 224 -12.44 -2.82 12.23
C PRO A 224 -11.13 -2.04 12.41
N ARG A 225 -11.23 -0.80 12.87
CA ARG A 225 -10.03 0.02 13.12
C ARG A 225 -9.22 -0.58 14.27
N LEU A 226 -8.01 -1.03 13.95
CA LEU A 226 -7.05 -1.52 14.93
C LEU A 226 -6.23 -0.36 15.53
N GLY A 227 -5.72 -0.55 16.75
CA GLY A 227 -4.67 0.34 17.28
C GLY A 227 -3.35 0.13 16.54
N ARG A 228 -2.49 1.16 16.49
CA ARG A 228 -1.25 1.13 15.68
C ARG A 228 -0.37 -0.07 16.00
N ALA A 229 -0.11 -0.34 17.28
CA ALA A 229 0.67 -1.50 17.71
C ALA A 229 0.04 -2.84 17.31
N LYS A 230 -1.29 -2.97 17.45
CA LYS A 230 -2.01 -4.17 17.01
C LYS A 230 -1.96 -4.32 15.49
N ALA A 231 -2.12 -3.24 14.73
CA ALA A 231 -2.03 -3.25 13.27
C ALA A 231 -0.63 -3.63 12.78
N ILE A 232 0.43 -3.13 13.44
CA ILE A 232 1.82 -3.52 13.16
C ILE A 232 2.02 -5.01 13.43
N ARG A 233 1.57 -5.52 14.58
CA ARG A 233 1.68 -6.95 14.93
C ARG A 233 0.92 -7.85 13.97
N GLU A 234 -0.33 -7.50 13.64
CA GLU A 234 -1.13 -8.28 12.69
C GLU A 234 -0.49 -8.25 11.30
N ARG A 235 0.01 -7.10 10.84
CA ARG A 235 0.73 -7.00 9.56
C ARG A 235 2.01 -7.82 9.55
N GLN A 236 2.77 -7.82 10.64
CA GLN A 236 3.97 -8.64 10.79
C GLN A 236 3.63 -10.13 10.72
N ALA A 237 2.59 -10.56 11.44
CA ALA A 237 2.11 -11.95 11.39
C ALA A 237 1.59 -12.35 10.00
N GLU A 238 0.91 -11.44 9.27
CA GLU A 238 0.49 -11.66 7.88
C GLU A 238 1.70 -11.85 6.95
N ILE A 239 2.75 -11.02 7.10
CA ILE A 239 3.99 -11.13 6.33
C ILE A 239 4.68 -12.46 6.61
N GLU A 240 4.85 -12.83 7.89
CA GLU A 240 5.47 -14.09 8.30
C GLU A 240 4.70 -15.31 7.76
N ALA A 241 3.37 -15.27 7.80
CA ALA A 241 2.53 -16.32 7.23
C ALA A 241 2.70 -16.42 5.70
N MET A 242 2.79 -15.29 5.01
CA MET A 242 3.00 -15.25 3.56
C MET A 242 4.39 -15.77 3.16
N GLU A 243 5.43 -15.39 3.91
CA GLU A 243 6.79 -15.91 3.73
C GLU A 243 6.86 -17.42 3.96
N ALA A 244 6.16 -17.93 4.99
CA ALA A 244 6.05 -19.36 5.25
C ALA A 244 5.36 -20.10 4.09
N ASP A 245 4.26 -19.57 3.54
CA ASP A 245 3.58 -20.17 2.37
C ASP A 245 4.47 -20.15 1.12
N LEU A 246 5.16 -19.03 0.86
CA LEU A 246 6.11 -18.92 -0.26
C LEU A 246 7.24 -19.95 -0.14
N LYS A 247 7.81 -20.11 1.07
CA LYS A 247 8.84 -21.10 1.33
C LYS A 247 8.32 -22.54 1.12
N ALA A 248 7.12 -22.84 1.59
CA ALA A 248 6.49 -24.14 1.38
C ALA A 248 6.19 -24.41 -0.11
N ARG A 249 5.82 -23.39 -0.88
CA ARG A 249 5.65 -23.49 -2.35
C ARG A 249 6.99 -23.75 -3.04
N ALA A 250 8.04 -23.00 -2.69
CA ALA A 250 9.37 -23.19 -3.24
C ALA A 250 9.90 -24.60 -2.98
N GLN A 251 9.70 -25.13 -1.78
CA GLN A 251 10.06 -26.52 -1.46
C GLN A 251 9.30 -27.55 -2.31
N ARG A 252 8.00 -27.35 -2.54
CA ARG A 252 7.21 -28.22 -3.42
C ARG A 252 7.70 -28.20 -4.86
N VAL A 253 8.04 -27.02 -5.38
CA VAL A 253 8.62 -26.87 -6.72
C VAL A 253 9.96 -27.60 -6.80
N ALA A 254 10.86 -27.41 -5.83
CA ALA A 254 12.15 -28.08 -5.81
C ALA A 254 12.04 -29.62 -5.77
N LEU A 255 11.09 -30.16 -4.99
CA LEU A 255 10.81 -31.60 -4.95
C LEU A 255 10.28 -32.12 -6.29
N ALA A 256 9.38 -31.37 -6.93
CA ALA A 256 8.85 -31.72 -8.25
C ALA A 256 9.93 -31.68 -9.34
N GLU A 257 10.83 -30.70 -9.31
CA GLU A 257 11.97 -30.61 -10.21
C GLU A 257 12.93 -31.78 -10.04
N ALA A 258 13.24 -32.18 -8.80
CA ALA A 258 14.09 -33.33 -8.52
C ALA A 258 13.48 -34.65 -9.03
N ASP A 259 12.17 -34.86 -8.85
CA ASP A 259 11.46 -36.02 -9.40
C ASP A 259 11.46 -36.02 -10.93
N LEU A 260 11.25 -34.85 -11.56
CA LEU A 260 11.29 -34.71 -13.01
C LEU A 260 12.69 -35.03 -13.56
N GLN A 261 13.75 -34.54 -12.90
CA GLN A 261 15.14 -34.87 -13.26
C GLN A 261 15.44 -36.35 -13.12
N ALA A 262 14.97 -36.99 -12.04
CA ALA A 262 15.14 -38.44 -11.84
C ALA A 262 14.42 -39.24 -12.95
N LYS A 263 13.20 -38.82 -13.35
CA LYS A 263 12.46 -39.43 -14.46
C LYS A 263 13.18 -39.21 -15.80
N ALA A 264 13.67 -38.00 -16.05
CA ALA A 264 14.44 -37.68 -17.25
C ALA A 264 15.73 -38.53 -17.34
N ALA A 265 16.45 -38.71 -16.23
CA ALA A 265 17.62 -39.57 -16.17
C ALA A 265 17.29 -41.03 -16.53
N LYS A 266 16.16 -41.57 -16.04
CA LYS A 266 15.68 -42.92 -16.42
C LYS A 266 15.37 -43.02 -17.91
N VAL A 267 14.66 -42.05 -18.47
CA VAL A 267 14.34 -42.00 -19.90
C VAL A 267 15.61 -41.94 -20.74
N ASN A 268 16.58 -41.09 -20.37
CA ASN A 268 17.87 -40.99 -21.05
C ASN A 268 18.66 -42.30 -20.97
N ALA A 269 18.66 -42.98 -19.82
CA ALA A 269 19.30 -44.29 -19.68
C ALA A 269 18.64 -45.33 -20.60
N SER A 270 17.31 -45.35 -20.69
CA SER A 270 16.59 -46.24 -21.63
C SER A 270 16.93 -45.94 -23.10
N TRP A 271 17.00 -44.67 -23.49
CA TRP A 271 17.42 -44.28 -24.83
C TRP A 271 18.83 -44.73 -25.17
N ARG A 272 19.77 -44.67 -24.21
CA ARG A 272 21.14 -45.14 -24.39
C ARG A 272 21.20 -46.64 -24.70
N VAL A 273 20.46 -47.45 -23.93
CA VAL A 273 20.37 -48.90 -24.15
C VAL A 273 19.75 -49.24 -25.51
N LEU A 274 18.71 -48.50 -25.91
CA LEU A 274 18.09 -48.66 -27.23
C LEU A 274 19.07 -48.30 -28.36
N GLY A 275 19.85 -47.24 -28.20
CA GLY A 275 20.90 -46.84 -29.13
C GLY A 275 21.96 -47.94 -29.31
N GLU A 276 22.52 -48.45 -28.21
CA GLU A 276 23.50 -49.55 -28.22
C GLU A 276 22.91 -50.82 -28.87
N SER A 277 21.64 -51.13 -28.60
CA SER A 277 20.94 -52.26 -29.21
C SER A 277 20.76 -52.08 -30.72
N ALA A 278 20.43 -50.87 -31.17
CA ALA A 278 20.28 -50.55 -32.58
C ALA A 278 21.63 -50.65 -33.34
N GLU A 279 22.72 -50.17 -32.75
CA GLU A 279 24.08 -50.34 -33.29
C GLU A 279 24.43 -51.82 -33.43
N ARG A 280 24.16 -52.63 -32.41
CA ARG A 280 24.40 -54.07 -32.44
C ARG A 280 23.60 -54.77 -33.53
N LEU A 281 22.34 -54.37 -33.75
CA LEU A 281 21.52 -54.91 -34.83
C LEU A 281 22.04 -54.53 -36.21
N ASN A 282 22.60 -53.33 -36.37
CA ASN A 282 23.24 -52.93 -37.63
C ASN A 282 24.50 -53.76 -37.91
N LEU A 283 25.36 -53.95 -36.91
CA LEU A 283 26.53 -54.84 -36.99
C LEU A 283 26.14 -56.28 -37.39
N LEU A 284 25.11 -56.83 -36.76
CA LEU A 284 24.62 -58.18 -37.11
C LEU A 284 24.06 -58.25 -38.52
N ARG A 285 23.34 -57.21 -38.95
CA ARG A 285 22.80 -57.13 -40.32
C ARG A 285 23.93 -57.12 -41.35
N ASP A 286 24.97 -56.35 -41.11
CA ASP A 286 26.12 -56.26 -42.02
C ASP A 286 26.87 -57.60 -42.07
N ALA A 287 27.09 -58.25 -40.92
CA ALA A 287 27.70 -59.58 -40.87
C ALA A 287 26.89 -60.65 -41.62
N ILE A 288 25.55 -60.64 -41.52
CA ILE A 288 24.68 -61.56 -42.28
C ILE A 288 24.80 -61.30 -43.78
N ARG A 289 24.85 -60.02 -44.20
CA ARG A 289 25.05 -59.66 -45.61
C ARG A 289 26.40 -60.17 -46.13
N ASP A 290 27.46 -60.01 -45.35
CA ASP A 290 28.80 -60.46 -45.72
C ASP A 290 28.90 -61.99 -45.79
N GLN A 291 28.26 -62.70 -44.85
CA GLN A 291 28.16 -64.17 -44.89
C GLN A 291 27.41 -64.64 -46.14
N GLY A 292 26.26 -64.02 -46.48
CA GLY A 292 25.52 -64.36 -47.69
C GLY A 292 26.33 -64.11 -48.96
N ALA A 293 27.16 -63.05 -48.99
CA ALA A 293 28.08 -62.79 -50.09
C ALA A 293 29.20 -63.85 -50.19
N LEU A 294 29.70 -64.34 -49.06
CA LEU A 294 30.69 -65.42 -49.01
C LEU A 294 30.09 -66.75 -49.49
N GLU A 295 28.89 -67.10 -49.03
CA GLU A 295 28.17 -68.31 -49.46
C GLU A 295 27.88 -68.28 -50.96
N ALA A 296 27.47 -67.13 -51.50
CA ALA A 296 27.27 -66.97 -52.94
C ALA A 296 28.57 -67.17 -53.75
N ARG A 297 29.72 -66.69 -53.24
CA ARG A 297 31.04 -66.92 -53.84
C ARG A 297 31.48 -68.38 -53.77
N MET A 298 31.25 -69.04 -52.63
CA MET A 298 31.55 -70.47 -52.47
C MET A 298 30.71 -71.33 -53.42
N ARG A 299 29.43 -70.98 -53.58
CA ARG A 299 28.55 -71.68 -54.53
C ARG A 299 28.99 -71.50 -55.97
N ALA A 300 29.40 -70.29 -56.35
CA ALA A 300 29.96 -70.02 -57.68
C ALA A 300 31.26 -70.82 -57.94
N LEU A 301 32.12 -71.01 -56.93
CA LEU A 301 33.32 -71.85 -57.06
C LEU A 301 32.99 -73.35 -57.20
N GLN A 302 31.96 -73.84 -56.49
CA GLN A 302 31.49 -75.22 -56.63
C GLN A 302 30.82 -75.50 -57.99
N ASP A 303 30.14 -74.51 -58.56
CA ASP A 303 29.55 -74.59 -59.90
C ASP A 303 30.63 -74.51 -61.01
N ASP A 304 31.79 -73.90 -60.75
CA ASP A 304 32.93 -73.84 -61.69
C ASP A 304 33.74 -75.16 -61.71
N ASP A 305 33.88 -75.83 -60.56
CA ASP A 305 34.50 -77.17 -60.45
C ASP A 305 33.65 -78.30 -61.06
N SER A 306 32.40 -78.02 -61.44
CA SER A 306 31.49 -78.98 -62.07
C SER A 306 31.31 -78.77 -63.58
N ASN A 307 32.20 -77.98 -64.22
CA ASN A 307 32.32 -77.90 -65.67
C ASN A 307 33.52 -78.74 -66.18
N PRO A 308 33.32 -80.00 -66.61
CA PRO A 308 34.40 -80.82 -67.15
C PRO A 308 34.60 -80.46 -68.63
N LEU A 309 35.49 -79.51 -68.90
CA LEU A 309 36.17 -79.42 -70.19
C LEU A 309 37.68 -79.57 -69.96
N LEU A 310 38.08 -80.82 -69.78
CA LEU A 310 39.15 -81.52 -70.52
C LEU A 310 39.18 -83.00 -70.13
#